data_AF-A0A6M0CDX5-F1
#
_entry.id   AF-A0A6M0CDX5-F1
#
_cell.length_a   1.000
_cell.length_b   1.000
_cell.length_c   1.000
_cell.angle_alpha   90.00
_cell.angle_beta   90.00
_cell.angle_gamma   90.00
#
_symmetry.space_group_name_H-M   'P 1'
#
loop_
_entity.id
_entity.type
_entity.pdbx_description
1 polymer ?
#
loop_
_entity_poly.entity_id
_entity_poly.type
_entity_poly.pdbx_seq_one_letter_code
_entity_poly.pdbx_strand_id
1 'polypeptide(L)' 'MQTPIQSPDGWFYVVKEYAGENSLDQAREIVPDAYIRQTTDGPKIQMGALLDAESAKRLLKELEEQGISAQYYEF' A
#
# COMPACT_ATOMS: atom_id res chain seq x y z
N MET A 1 14.39 4.36 7.33
CA MET A 1 13.13 4.96 6.87
C MET A 1 12.98 4.58 5.41
N GLN A 2 11.84 4.00 5.01
CA GLN A 2 11.58 3.70 3.60
C GLN A 2 11.41 5.01 2.82
N THR A 3 11.90 5.07 1.57
CA THR A 3 11.71 6.22 0.69
C THR A 3 10.60 5.90 -0.32
N PRO A 4 9.62 6.79 -0.57
CA PRO A 4 8.60 6.57 -1.58
C PRO A 4 9.21 6.29 -2.95
N ILE A 5 8.63 5.32 -3.66
CA ILE A 5 9.03 4.94 -5.01
C ILE A 5 7.95 5.44 -5.98
N GLN A 6 8.35 6.24 -6.97
CA GLN A 6 7.43 6.69 -8.02
C GLN A 6 7.37 5.63 -9.12
N SER A 7 6.17 5.17 -9.45
CA SER A 7 5.93 4.26 -10.57
C SER A 7 6.00 5.00 -11.91
N PRO A 8 6.21 4.29 -13.04
CA PRO A 8 6.28 4.89 -14.36
C PRO A 8 5.04 5.70 -14.78
N ASP A 9 3.88 5.39 -14.19
CA ASP A 9 2.61 6.10 -14.38
C ASP A 9 2.50 7.41 -13.58
N GLY A 10 3.55 7.76 -12.81
CA GLY A 10 3.65 8.98 -12.02
C GLY A 10 3.12 8.86 -10.60
N TRP A 11 2.53 7.73 -10.20
CA TRP A 11 1.94 7.52 -8.88
C TRP A 11 2.93 6.93 -7.87
N PHE A 12 2.69 7.20 -6.60
CA PHE A 12 3.34 6.57 -5.46
C PHE A 12 2.36 5.60 -4.82
N TYR A 13 2.71 4.32 -4.80
CA TYR A 13 1.82 3.30 -4.25
C TYR A 13 2.28 2.83 -2.88
N VAL A 14 1.31 2.67 -1.98
CA VAL A 14 1.49 2.02 -0.68
C VAL A 14 0.72 0.71 -0.71
N VAL A 15 1.38 -0.39 -0.38
CA VAL A 15 0.83 -1.75 -0.45
C VAL A 15 1.09 -2.52 0.84
N LYS A 16 0.36 -3.62 1.02
CA LYS A 16 0.57 -4.65 2.03
C LYS A 16 0.66 -6.02 1.32
N GLU A 17 1.42 -6.95 1.88
CA GLU A 17 1.43 -8.34 1.41
C GLU A 17 0.03 -8.98 1.48
N TYR A 18 -0.35 -9.72 0.45
CA TYR A 18 -1.56 -10.53 0.46
C TYR A 18 -1.26 -11.90 1.07
N ALA A 19 -1.91 -12.23 2.18
CA ALA A 19 -1.75 -13.50 2.89
C ALA A 19 -3.07 -14.32 2.97
N GLY A 20 -4.04 -14.02 2.09
CA GLY A 20 -5.38 -14.63 2.07
C GLY A 20 -6.50 -13.63 2.40
N GLU A 21 -7.75 -14.08 2.33
CA GLU A 21 -8.95 -13.23 2.44
C GLU A 21 -8.97 -12.38 3.73
N ASN A 22 -8.65 -12.98 4.88
CA ASN A 22 -8.57 -12.27 6.16
C ASN A 22 -7.62 -11.05 6.12
N SER A 23 -6.53 -11.12 5.33
CA SER A 23 -5.57 -10.02 5.23
C SER A 23 -6.12 -8.81 4.47
N LEU A 24 -7.03 -9.07 3.51
CA LEU A 24 -7.76 -8.05 2.77
C LEU A 24 -8.89 -7.45 3.61
N ASP A 25 -9.62 -8.28 4.36
CA ASP A 25 -10.69 -7.79 5.24
C ASP A 25 -10.14 -6.83 6.31
N GLN A 26 -9.03 -7.18 6.96
CA GLN A 26 -8.31 -6.29 7.88
C GLN A 26 -7.83 -5.00 7.20
N ALA A 27 -7.38 -5.09 5.95
CA ALA A 27 -6.99 -3.89 5.21
C ALA A 27 -8.19 -2.97 4.96
N ARG A 28 -9.37 -3.54 4.66
CA ARG A 28 -10.62 -2.80 4.41
C ARG A 28 -11.26 -2.20 5.65
N GLU A 29 -10.96 -2.70 6.84
CA GLU A 29 -11.34 -2.04 8.09
C GLU A 29 -10.70 -0.65 8.24
N ILE A 30 -9.51 -0.45 7.64
CA ILE A 30 -8.73 0.78 7.76
C ILE A 30 -8.78 1.61 6.47
N VAL A 31 -8.71 0.95 5.32
CA VAL A 31 -8.76 1.55 3.98
C VAL A 31 -9.91 0.87 3.21
N PRO A 32 -11.14 1.40 3.28
CA PRO A 32 -12.33 0.72 2.74
C PRO A 32 -12.26 0.38 1.25
N ASP A 33 -11.50 1.13 0.48
CA ASP A 33 -11.28 0.94 -0.95
C ASP A 33 -10.09 0.03 -1.27
N ALA A 34 -9.44 -0.59 -0.27
CA ALA A 34 -8.34 -1.52 -0.49
C ALA A 34 -8.77 -2.71 -1.36
N TYR A 35 -7.90 -3.07 -2.32
CA TYR A 35 -8.13 -4.16 -3.26
C TYR A 35 -6.84 -4.91 -3.59
N ILE A 36 -6.99 -6.16 -4.03
CA ILE A 36 -5.88 -6.99 -4.49
C ILE A 36 -5.48 -6.55 -5.89
N ARG A 37 -4.19 -6.27 -6.08
CA ARG A 37 -3.58 -6.00 -7.38
C ARG A 37 -2.50 -7.05 -7.65
N GLN A 38 -2.50 -7.60 -8.86
CA GLN A 38 -1.47 -8.53 -9.30
C GLN A 38 -0.17 -7.77 -9.59
N THR A 39 0.96 -8.29 -9.12
CA THR A 39 2.29 -7.74 -9.37
C THR A 39 3.27 -8.83 -9.79
N THR A 40 4.50 -8.44 -10.11
CA THR A 40 5.54 -9.37 -10.59
C THR A 40 6.04 -10.33 -9.50
N ASP A 41 5.92 -9.95 -8.23
CA ASP A 41 6.36 -10.69 -7.05
C ASP A 41 5.18 -11.28 -6.24
N GLY A 42 4.01 -11.42 -6.87
CA GLY A 42 2.80 -12.00 -6.28
C GLY A 42 1.77 -10.95 -5.86
N PRO A 43 0.51 -11.33 -5.64
CA PRO A 43 -0.57 -10.38 -5.34
C PRO A 43 -0.24 -9.50 -4.12
N LYS A 44 -0.53 -8.21 -4.24
CA LYS A 44 -0.43 -7.23 -3.15
C LYS A 44 -1.80 -6.64 -2.87
N ILE A 45 -2.02 -6.16 -1.66
CA ILE A 45 -3.19 -5.34 -1.32
C ILE A 45 -2.76 -3.88 -1.48
N GLN A 46 -3.38 -3.16 -2.42
CA GLN A 46 -3.14 -1.73 -2.58
C GLN A 46 -3.87 -0.97 -1.47
N MET A 47 -3.11 -0.19 -0.70
CA MET A 47 -3.60 0.62 0.41
C MET A 47 -3.74 2.10 0.02
N GLY A 48 -3.14 2.51 -1.09
CA GLY A 48 -3.28 3.85 -1.64
C GLY A 48 -2.48 4.06 -2.92
N ALA A 49 -2.92 5.02 -3.72
CA ALA A 49 -2.21 5.58 -4.87
C ALA A 49 -2.17 7.10 -4.71
N LEU A 50 -0.99 7.67 -4.58
CA LEU A 50 -0.77 9.08 -4.23
C LEU A 50 0.00 9.80 -5.34
N LEU A 51 -0.29 11.08 -5.55
CA LEU A 51 0.37 11.89 -6.57
C LEU A 51 1.72 12.48 -6.12
N ASP A 52 2.03 12.42 -4.83
CA ASP A 52 3.26 12.99 -4.27
C ASP A 52 3.87 12.13 -3.16
N ALA A 53 5.18 12.24 -3.03
CA ALA A 53 5.98 11.48 -2.09
C ALA A 53 5.65 11.78 -0.62
N GLU A 54 5.27 13.02 -0.28
CA GLU A 54 4.97 13.38 1.11
C GLU A 54 3.65 12.77 1.58
N SER A 55 2.65 12.73 0.71
CA SER A 55 1.38 12.03 0.96
C SER A 55 1.59 10.53 1.12
N ALA A 56 2.45 9.91 0.29
CA ALA A 56 2.80 8.49 0.45
C ALA A 56 3.49 8.21 1.79
N LYS A 57 4.40 9.09 2.24
CA LYS A 57 5.05 9.00 3.57
C LYS A 57 4.05 9.09 4.72
N ARG A 58 3.10 10.02 4.63
CA ARG A 58 2.07 10.17 5.67
C ARG A 58 1.21 8.91 5.75
N LEU A 59 0.73 8.41 4.61
CA LEU A 59 -0.08 7.19 4.59
C LEU A 59 0.69 5.98 5.14
N LEU A 60 1.94 5.77 4.72
CA LEU A 60 2.76 4.67 5.26
C LEU A 60 2.84 4.75 6.79
N LYS A 61 3.11 5.94 7.34
CA LYS A 61 3.21 6.16 8.80
C LYS A 61 1.88 5.91 9.52
N GLU A 62 0.77 6.41 8.97
CA GLU A 62 -0.57 6.21 9.53
C GLU A 62 -0.97 4.73 9.55
N LEU A 63 -0.57 3.96 8.54
CA LEU A 63 -0.81 2.51 8.48
C LEU A 63 0.09 1.76 9.49
N GLU A 64 1.38 2.12 9.58
CA GLU A 64 2.31 1.53 10.55
C GLU A 64 1.85 1.78 12.00
N GLU A 65 1.35 2.98 12.31
CA GLU A 65 0.78 3.32 13.62
C GLU A 65 -0.48 2.50 13.97
N GLN A 66 -1.20 2.02 12.96
CA GLN A 66 -2.35 1.12 13.11
C GLN A 66 -1.95 -0.37 13.11
N GLY A 67 -0.64 -0.66 13.14
CA GLY A 67 -0.13 -2.04 13.15
C GLY A 67 -0.16 -2.73 11.79
N ILE A 68 -0.37 -1.98 10.69
CA ILE A 68 -0.26 -2.52 9.34
C ILE A 68 1.19 -2.42 8.88
N SER A 69 1.77 -3.58 8.54
CA SER A 69 3.06 -3.65 7.84
C SER A 69 2.88 -3.28 6.36
N ALA A 70 2.92 -1.98 6.05
CA ALA A 70 2.86 -1.45 4.70
C ALA A 70 4.25 -1.18 4.10
N GLN A 71 4.32 -1.08 2.78
CA GLN A 71 5.55 -0.79 2.02
C GLN A 71 5.24 0.00 0.75
N TYR A 72 6.24 0.67 0.20
CA TYR A 72 6.10 1.27 -1.13
C TYR A 72 6.28 0.21 -2.22
N TYR A 73 5.62 0.41 -3.36
CA TYR A 73 5.76 -0.48 -4.51
C TYR A 73 5.84 0.30 -5.81
N GLU A 74 6.66 -0.19 -6.74
CA GLU A 74 6.74 0.27 -8.12
C GLU A 74 5.98 -0.72 -9.01
N PHE A 75 4.83 -0.30 -9.56
CA PHE A 75 4.02 -1.15 -10.44
C PHE A 75 4.50 -1.14 -11.88
#